data_AF-A0AAE0RZB9-F1
#
_entry.id   AF-A0AAE0RZB9-F1
#
_cell.length_a   1.000
_cell.length_b   1.000
_cell.length_c   1.000
_cell.angle_alpha   90.00
_cell.angle_beta   90.00
_cell.angle_gamma   90.00
#
_symmetry.space_group_name_H-M   'P 1'
#
loop_
_entity.id
_entity.type
_entity.pdbx_description
1 polymer ?
#
loop_
_entity_poly.entity_id
_entity_poly.type
_entity_poly.pdbx_seq_one_letter_code
_entity_poly.pdbx_strand_id
1 'polypeptide(L)'
;MFNFSPPEDFYDVTYGNLIDELTLIASQEIKSGILSIQKQYQMSDWLTFEFIQRVIESMKMNGDAKVVSFLCMLRGFGYHVTLVKPSINGKEHLGLGIVCKEKVFGVSFLRMDDMYVLMYDVFKSALMTVENQGVHVFDMKTRSRFQLSRVFNLGEVGSPVFPLTPVVKKDLVWEYAKEEFHLNVAMSAHLLKYYNNYPQLGIAFHFAPLPYKEDSQTDYGERCNFPEETIFAKYSDCEDRSVLLAKLVELIIKCDVVGLKFKNHISIGVKIDELNENDFTVKDRKGTSYIHCDPSFMKSRAGDVNDDLIRQEVTMITKTN
;
A
#
# COMPACT_ATOMS: atom_id res chain seq x y z
N MET A 1 -11.16 -14.05 2.42
CA MET A 1 -9.98 -14.29 1.56
C MET A 1 -10.44 -15.26 0.49
N PHE A 2 -10.40 -14.87 -0.79
CA PHE A 2 -10.94 -15.70 -1.88
C PHE A 2 -9.79 -16.26 -2.72
N ASN A 3 -9.58 -17.57 -2.65
CA ASN A 3 -8.72 -18.27 -3.60
C ASN A 3 -9.56 -18.55 -4.85
N PHE A 4 -9.24 -17.90 -5.95
CA PHE A 4 -9.83 -18.19 -7.26
C PHE A 4 -8.69 -18.63 -8.17
N SER A 5 -8.65 -19.91 -8.53
CA SER A 5 -7.90 -20.36 -9.70
C SER A 5 -8.79 -20.10 -10.92
N PRO A 6 -8.34 -19.36 -11.94
CA PRO A 6 -9.14 -19.16 -13.14
C PRO A 6 -9.34 -20.52 -13.85
N PRO A 7 -10.54 -20.82 -14.37
CA PRO A 7 -10.75 -22.01 -15.19
C PRO A 7 -9.89 -21.95 -16.47
N GLU A 8 -9.29 -23.07 -16.87
CA GLU A 8 -8.27 -23.17 -17.93
C GLU A 8 -8.77 -22.83 -19.36
N ASP A 9 -10.08 -22.63 -19.58
CA ASP A 9 -10.67 -22.66 -20.92
C ASP A 9 -11.31 -21.34 -21.43
N PHE A 10 -10.84 -20.17 -20.98
CA PHE A 10 -11.40 -18.87 -21.43
C PHE A 10 -10.39 -17.98 -22.19
N TYR A 11 -9.55 -18.58 -23.04
CA TYR A 11 -8.62 -17.85 -23.91
C TYR A 11 -9.23 -17.57 -25.28
N ASP A 12 -9.86 -16.42 -25.48
CA ASP A 12 -10.21 -15.96 -26.82
C ASP A 12 -9.10 -15.07 -27.41
N VAL A 13 -8.26 -15.71 -28.24
CA VAL A 13 -7.11 -15.12 -28.95
C VAL A 13 -7.48 -13.88 -29.77
N THR A 14 -8.74 -13.77 -30.22
CA THR A 14 -9.21 -12.69 -31.09
C THR A 14 -9.26 -11.35 -30.36
N TYR A 15 -9.72 -11.36 -29.10
CA TYR A 15 -9.79 -10.14 -28.27
C TYR A 15 -8.42 -9.63 -27.84
N GLY A 16 -7.44 -10.53 -27.68
CA GLY A 16 -6.06 -10.18 -27.33
C GLY A 16 -5.41 -9.23 -28.34
N ASN A 17 -5.51 -9.55 -29.63
CA ASN A 17 -4.92 -8.76 -30.70
C ASN A 17 -5.57 -7.37 -30.83
N LEU A 18 -6.90 -7.30 -30.71
CA LEU A 18 -7.64 -6.03 -30.77
C LEU A 18 -7.23 -5.09 -29.62
N ILE A 19 -7.13 -5.60 -28.39
CA ILE A 19 -6.72 -4.79 -27.24
C ILE A 19 -5.28 -4.29 -27.41
N ASP A 20 -4.38 -5.09 -27.97
CA ASP A 20 -3.01 -4.63 -28.25
C ASP A 20 -2.96 -3.52 -29.30
N GLU A 21 -3.73 -3.62 -30.38
CA GLU A 21 -3.81 -2.56 -31.39
C GLU A 21 -4.38 -1.27 -30.79
N LEU A 22 -5.46 -1.37 -30.01
CA LEU A 22 -6.05 -0.22 -29.31
C LEU A 22 -5.08 0.36 -28.28
N THR A 23 -4.32 -0.48 -27.57
CA THR A 23 -3.28 -0.05 -26.62
C THR A 23 -2.18 0.74 -27.32
N LEU A 24 -1.75 0.29 -28.50
CA LEU A 24 -0.75 0.99 -29.30
C LEU A 24 -1.26 2.38 -29.70
N ILE A 25 -2.48 2.45 -30.27
CA ILE A 25 -3.09 3.70 -30.71
C ILE A 25 -3.31 4.66 -29.53
N ALA A 26 -3.88 4.18 -28.43
CA ALA A 26 -4.24 5.01 -27.28
C ALA A 26 -3.01 5.59 -26.54
N SER A 27 -1.86 4.91 -26.61
CA SER A 27 -0.67 5.32 -25.85
C SER A 27 0.37 6.08 -26.68
N GLN A 28 0.43 5.90 -28.01
CA GLN A 28 1.51 6.45 -28.84
C GLN A 28 1.66 7.98 -28.74
N GLU A 29 0.56 8.73 -28.73
CA GLU A 29 0.62 10.20 -28.77
C GLU A 29 0.80 10.83 -27.38
N ILE A 30 0.26 10.21 -26.33
CA ILE A 30 0.13 10.83 -25.00
C ILE A 30 1.20 10.31 -24.02
N LYS A 31 1.78 9.13 -24.27
CA LYS A 31 2.72 8.47 -23.35
C LYS A 31 3.94 9.33 -23.01
N SER A 32 4.56 9.98 -24.00
CA SER A 32 5.73 10.84 -23.77
C SER A 32 5.40 12.04 -22.87
N GLY A 33 4.22 12.65 -23.04
CA GLY A 33 3.73 13.75 -22.21
C GLY A 33 3.44 13.34 -20.77
N ILE A 34 2.82 12.18 -20.57
CA ILE A 34 2.56 11.68 -19.20
C ILE A 34 3.86 11.27 -18.51
N LEU A 35 4.81 10.64 -19.22
CA LEU A 35 6.10 10.28 -18.66
C LEU A 35 6.92 11.51 -18.25
N SER A 36 6.83 12.62 -18.98
CA SER A 36 7.51 13.86 -18.60
C SER A 36 6.89 14.48 -17.34
N ILE A 37 5.56 14.49 -17.23
CA ILE A 37 4.83 14.95 -16.04
C ILE A 37 5.16 14.04 -14.84
N GLN A 38 5.15 12.72 -15.02
CA GLN A 38 5.52 11.75 -13.98
C GLN A 38 6.90 12.04 -13.41
N LYS A 39 7.88 12.31 -14.27
CA LYS A 39 9.24 12.66 -13.85
C LYS A 39 9.30 14.03 -13.16
N GLN A 40 8.62 15.04 -13.70
CA GLN A 40 8.60 16.39 -13.15
C GLN A 40 8.03 16.43 -11.72
N TYR A 41 6.94 15.70 -11.48
CA TYR A 41 6.21 15.71 -10.22
C TYR A 41 6.54 14.52 -9.31
N GLN A 42 7.49 13.67 -9.70
CA GLN A 42 7.87 12.45 -8.98
C GLN A 42 6.65 11.56 -8.64
N MET A 43 5.78 11.34 -9.64
CA MET A 43 4.51 10.66 -9.42
C MET A 43 4.72 9.17 -9.13
N SER A 44 4.10 8.68 -8.06
CA SER A 44 3.97 7.24 -7.79
C SER A 44 3.09 6.56 -8.85
N ASP A 45 3.05 5.22 -8.83
CA ASP A 45 2.14 4.46 -9.69
C ASP A 45 0.69 4.84 -9.44
N TRP A 46 0.28 4.99 -8.17
CA TRP A 46 -1.08 5.41 -7.83
C TRP A 46 -1.43 6.80 -8.38
N LEU A 47 -0.53 7.78 -8.23
CA LEU A 47 -0.78 9.12 -8.75
C LEU A 47 -0.84 9.12 -10.29
N THR A 48 -0.03 8.27 -10.93
CA THR A 48 -0.05 8.08 -12.39
C THR A 48 -1.39 7.49 -12.84
N PHE A 49 -1.92 6.51 -12.11
CA PHE A 49 -3.23 5.93 -12.36
C PHE A 49 -4.36 6.94 -12.20
N GLU A 50 -4.40 7.70 -11.09
CA GLU A 50 -5.40 8.76 -10.89
C GLU A 50 -5.31 9.83 -11.99
N PHE A 51 -4.10 10.18 -12.43
CA PHE A 51 -3.91 11.13 -13.53
C PHE A 51 -4.49 10.59 -14.85
N ILE A 52 -4.17 9.36 -15.23
CA ILE A 52 -4.71 8.72 -16.45
C ILE A 52 -6.24 8.64 -16.37
N GLN A 53 -6.77 8.29 -15.20
CA GLN A 53 -8.21 8.26 -14.97
C GLN A 53 -8.84 9.63 -15.23
N ARG A 54 -8.24 10.74 -14.75
CA ARG A 54 -8.73 12.10 -15.02
C ARG A 54 -8.71 12.43 -16.52
N VAL A 55 -7.70 11.96 -17.25
CA VAL A 55 -7.64 12.09 -18.71
C VAL A 55 -8.82 11.36 -19.35
N ILE A 56 -9.10 10.12 -18.97
CA ILE A 56 -10.25 9.34 -19.47
C ILE A 56 -11.60 9.97 -19.09
N GLU A 57 -11.74 10.47 -17.85
CA GLU A 57 -12.96 11.15 -17.39
C GLU A 57 -13.30 12.37 -18.23
N SER A 58 -12.27 13.09 -18.72
CA SER A 58 -12.43 14.27 -19.57
C SER A 58 -12.90 13.96 -21.00
N MET A 59 -12.74 12.71 -21.45
CA MET A 59 -13.12 12.28 -22.80
C MET A 59 -14.64 12.01 -22.91
N LYS A 60 -15.23 12.46 -24.01
CA LYS A 60 -16.65 12.21 -24.34
C LYS A 60 -16.82 10.82 -24.94
N MET A 61 -16.98 9.82 -24.08
CA MET A 61 -17.14 8.42 -24.46
C MET A 61 -18.25 7.77 -23.64
N ASN A 62 -18.86 6.70 -24.19
CA ASN A 62 -19.79 5.88 -23.43
C ASN A 62 -19.05 5.09 -22.34
N GLY A 63 -19.81 4.46 -21.44
CA GLY A 63 -19.26 3.80 -20.25
C GLY A 63 -18.24 2.71 -20.55
N ASP A 64 -18.61 1.73 -21.36
CA ASP A 64 -17.74 0.59 -21.66
C ASP A 64 -16.49 1.04 -22.43
N ALA A 65 -16.65 2.02 -23.34
CA ALA A 65 -15.52 2.60 -24.05
C ALA A 65 -14.54 3.31 -23.11
N LYS A 66 -15.00 3.93 -22.01
CA LYS A 66 -14.11 4.48 -20.98
C LYS A 66 -13.32 3.38 -20.27
N VAL A 67 -13.96 2.25 -19.92
CA VAL A 67 -13.27 1.12 -19.28
C VAL A 67 -12.18 0.56 -20.18
N VAL A 68 -12.51 0.28 -21.45
CA VAL A 68 -11.55 -0.27 -22.42
C VAL A 68 -10.42 0.73 -22.72
N SER A 69 -10.74 2.02 -22.83
CA SER A 69 -9.70 3.05 -23.05
C SER A 69 -8.78 3.18 -21.84
N PHE A 70 -9.32 3.09 -20.63
CA PHE A 70 -8.51 3.15 -19.41
C PHE A 70 -7.59 1.92 -19.30
N LEU A 71 -8.11 0.72 -19.59
CA LEU A 71 -7.31 -0.50 -19.72
C LEU A 71 -6.16 -0.31 -20.72
N CYS A 72 -6.48 0.14 -21.93
CA CYS A 72 -5.51 0.32 -23.02
C CYS A 72 -4.43 1.35 -22.65
N MET A 73 -4.80 2.48 -22.04
CA MET A 73 -3.82 3.45 -21.57
C MET A 73 -2.88 2.84 -20.53
N LEU A 74 -3.42 2.23 -19.46
CA LEU A 74 -2.61 1.62 -18.39
C LEU A 74 -1.65 0.55 -18.92
N ARG A 75 -2.13 -0.32 -19.83
CA ARG A 75 -1.28 -1.32 -20.51
C ARG A 75 -0.22 -0.68 -21.39
N GLY A 76 -0.52 0.44 -22.05
CA GLY A 76 0.45 1.22 -22.81
C GLY A 76 1.59 1.79 -21.94
N PHE A 77 1.32 2.06 -20.66
CA PHE A 77 2.34 2.40 -19.66
C PHE A 77 3.06 1.17 -19.06
N GLY A 78 2.72 -0.03 -19.51
CA GLY A 78 3.32 -1.30 -19.08
C GLY A 78 2.67 -1.92 -17.86
N TYR A 79 1.61 -1.32 -17.30
CA TYR A 79 0.95 -1.85 -16.11
C TYR A 79 0.20 -3.14 -16.42
N HIS A 80 0.34 -4.12 -15.53
CA HIS A 80 -0.45 -5.34 -15.58
C HIS A 80 -1.87 -5.05 -15.08
N VAL A 81 -2.77 -4.81 -16.03
CA VAL A 81 -4.20 -4.55 -15.81
C VAL A 81 -5.01 -5.42 -16.74
N THR A 82 -6.16 -5.89 -16.25
CA THR A 82 -7.12 -6.68 -17.01
C THR A 82 -8.56 -6.20 -16.84
N LEU A 83 -9.51 -6.79 -17.56
CA LEU A 83 -10.94 -6.59 -17.35
C LEU A 83 -11.45 -7.57 -16.28
N VAL A 84 -12.37 -7.08 -15.47
CA VAL A 84 -13.11 -7.90 -14.50
C VAL A 84 -14.60 -7.60 -14.63
N LYS A 85 -15.41 -8.61 -14.34
CA LYS A 85 -16.87 -8.50 -14.30
C LYS A 85 -17.41 -9.07 -12.99
N PRO A 86 -17.26 -8.36 -11.86
CA PRO A 86 -17.87 -8.75 -10.60
C PRO A 86 -19.40 -8.65 -10.64
N SER A 87 -20.07 -9.56 -9.93
CA SER A 87 -21.48 -9.44 -9.59
C SER A 87 -21.64 -8.62 -8.29
N ILE A 88 -22.34 -7.49 -8.37
CA ILE A 88 -22.63 -6.61 -7.22
C ILE A 88 -24.15 -6.45 -7.16
N ASN A 89 -24.77 -6.83 -6.03
CA ASN A 89 -26.22 -6.82 -5.87
C ASN A 89 -26.98 -7.56 -6.99
N GLY A 90 -26.41 -8.67 -7.47
CA GLY A 90 -26.98 -9.49 -8.55
C GLY A 90 -26.88 -8.89 -9.95
N LYS A 91 -26.14 -7.79 -10.13
CA LYS A 91 -25.85 -7.17 -11.43
C LYS A 91 -24.37 -7.29 -11.76
N GLU A 92 -24.08 -7.61 -13.01
CA GLU A 92 -22.71 -7.65 -13.49
C GLU A 92 -22.21 -6.23 -13.81
N HIS A 93 -21.02 -5.89 -13.31
CA HIS A 93 -20.39 -4.60 -13.54
C HIS A 93 -19.06 -4.79 -14.26
N LEU A 94 -18.85 -4.13 -15.39
CA LEU A 94 -17.55 -4.14 -16.06
C LEU A 94 -16.60 -3.15 -15.35
N GLY A 95 -15.40 -3.63 -15.01
CA GLY A 95 -14.37 -2.83 -14.37
C GLY A 95 -12.96 -3.29 -14.72
N LEU A 96 -11.98 -2.78 -13.98
CA LEU A 96 -10.57 -3.13 -14.13
C LEU A 96 -10.09 -4.03 -13.00
N GLY A 97 -9.30 -5.03 -13.34
CA GLY A 97 -8.49 -5.82 -12.42
C GLY A 97 -7.06 -5.28 -12.43
N ILE A 98 -6.65 -4.59 -11.36
CA ILE A 98 -5.32 -4.00 -11.21
C ILE A 98 -4.45 -5.00 -10.48
N VAL A 99 -3.36 -5.45 -11.10
CA VAL A 99 -2.48 -6.45 -10.50
C VAL A 99 -1.36 -5.75 -9.71
N CYS A 100 -1.27 -6.02 -8.40
CA CYS A 100 -0.30 -5.43 -7.48
C CYS A 100 0.35 -6.48 -6.56
N LYS A 101 1.48 -6.12 -5.94
CA LYS A 101 2.16 -6.97 -4.95
C LYS A 101 1.63 -6.77 -3.54
N GLU A 102 1.25 -5.54 -3.22
CA GLU A 102 0.86 -5.17 -1.87
C GLU A 102 -0.62 -5.51 -1.61
N LYS A 103 -0.90 -6.03 -0.41
CA LYS A 103 -2.26 -6.21 0.08
C LYS A 103 -2.88 -4.85 0.41
N VAL A 104 -4.04 -4.57 -0.16
CA VAL A 104 -4.85 -3.38 0.13
C VAL A 104 -5.99 -3.75 1.07
N PHE A 105 -6.22 -2.94 2.10
CA PHE A 105 -7.27 -3.13 3.10
C PHE A 105 -8.54 -2.36 2.74
N GLY A 106 -9.68 -2.84 3.23
CA GLY A 106 -10.99 -2.22 2.99
C GLY A 106 -11.57 -2.45 1.59
N VAL A 107 -10.95 -3.30 0.76
CA VAL A 107 -11.37 -3.61 -0.60
C VAL A 107 -11.36 -5.12 -0.85
N SER A 108 -12.16 -5.58 -1.80
CA SER A 108 -12.14 -6.97 -2.25
C SER A 108 -11.03 -7.16 -3.29
N PHE A 109 -10.36 -8.31 -3.24
CA PHE A 109 -9.33 -8.70 -4.19
C PHE A 109 -9.42 -10.20 -4.52
N LEU A 110 -8.89 -10.57 -5.68
CA LEU A 110 -8.61 -11.96 -6.02
C LEU A 110 -7.13 -12.24 -5.80
N ARG A 111 -6.80 -13.46 -5.38
CA ARG A 111 -5.41 -13.92 -5.30
C ARG A 111 -5.03 -14.59 -6.61
N MET A 112 -3.90 -14.19 -7.19
CA MET A 112 -3.33 -14.77 -8.40
C MET A 112 -1.84 -15.00 -8.15
N ASP A 113 -1.45 -16.25 -7.87
CA ASP A 113 -0.12 -16.62 -7.39
C ASP A 113 0.24 -15.84 -6.10
N ASP A 114 1.37 -15.11 -6.11
CA ASP A 114 1.83 -14.24 -5.01
C ASP A 114 1.33 -12.79 -5.13
N MET A 115 0.37 -12.55 -6.01
CA MET A 115 -0.09 -11.22 -6.38
C MET A 115 -1.59 -11.04 -6.06
N TYR A 116 -1.98 -9.78 -5.96
CA TYR A 116 -3.36 -9.38 -5.71
C TYR A 116 -3.93 -8.73 -6.97
N VAL A 117 -5.17 -9.09 -7.31
CA VAL A 117 -5.95 -8.42 -8.35
C VAL A 117 -7.02 -7.60 -7.67
N LEU A 118 -6.81 -6.28 -7.62
CA LEU A 118 -7.76 -5.32 -7.05
C LEU A 118 -8.83 -4.99 -8.08
N MET A 119 -10.09 -4.94 -7.67
CA MET A 119 -11.19 -4.59 -8.55
C MET A 119 -11.45 -3.09 -8.47
N TYR A 120 -11.48 -2.42 -9.62
CA TYR A 120 -11.68 -0.99 -9.74
C TYR A 120 -12.89 -0.63 -10.61
N ASP A 121 -13.81 0.15 -10.04
CA ASP A 121 -15.00 0.66 -10.72
C ASP A 121 -14.65 2.01 -11.37
N VAL A 122 -14.56 2.00 -12.70
CA VAL A 122 -14.20 3.18 -13.50
C VAL A 122 -15.27 4.27 -13.42
N PHE A 123 -16.52 3.92 -13.15
CA PHE A 123 -17.63 4.89 -13.07
C PHE A 123 -17.72 5.56 -11.72
N LYS A 124 -17.45 4.80 -10.65
CA LYS A 124 -17.42 5.32 -9.28
C LYS A 124 -16.06 5.89 -8.89
N SER A 125 -15.06 5.73 -9.74
CA SER A 125 -13.71 6.20 -9.48
C SER A 125 -13.14 5.62 -8.19
N ALA A 126 -13.42 4.33 -7.91
CA ALA A 126 -13.15 3.70 -6.62
C ALA A 126 -12.79 2.22 -6.72
N LEU A 127 -11.97 1.75 -5.78
CA LEU A 127 -11.76 0.32 -5.54
C LEU A 127 -13.05 -0.30 -4.95
N MET A 128 -13.34 -1.54 -5.36
CA MET A 128 -14.61 -2.19 -5.06
C MET A 128 -14.54 -3.08 -3.82
N THR A 129 -15.63 -3.11 -3.07
CA THR A 129 -16.00 -4.23 -2.20
C THR A 129 -17.07 -5.04 -2.90
N VAL A 130 -16.84 -6.35 -3.01
CA VAL A 130 -17.73 -7.28 -3.74
C VAL A 130 -18.22 -8.34 -2.78
N GLU A 131 -19.54 -8.50 -2.72
CA GLU A 131 -20.21 -9.51 -1.89
C GLU A 131 -20.22 -10.87 -2.60
N ASN A 132 -19.29 -11.73 -2.19
CA ASN A 132 -19.32 -13.19 -2.22
C ASN A 132 -20.07 -13.95 -3.34
N GLN A 133 -20.07 -13.49 -4.60
CA GLN A 133 -20.52 -14.25 -5.79
C GLN A 133 -19.77 -13.82 -7.06
N GLY A 134 -19.41 -14.83 -7.88
CA GLY A 134 -18.97 -14.76 -9.28
C GLY A 134 -18.20 -13.51 -9.72
N VAL A 135 -16.86 -13.57 -9.69
CA VAL A 135 -16.03 -12.59 -10.42
C VAL A 135 -15.45 -13.27 -11.64
N HIS A 136 -15.82 -12.78 -12.82
CA HIS A 136 -15.17 -13.19 -14.06
C HIS A 136 -13.96 -12.32 -14.30
N VAL A 137 -12.78 -12.92 -14.34
CA VAL A 137 -11.53 -12.27 -14.77
C VAL A 137 -11.28 -12.66 -16.20
N PHE A 138 -11.09 -11.68 -17.07
CA PHE A 138 -10.64 -11.94 -18.43
C PHE A 138 -9.12 -12.12 -18.39
N ASP A 139 -8.62 -13.35 -18.32
CA ASP A 139 -7.16 -13.55 -18.31
C ASP A 139 -6.59 -13.35 -19.72
N MET A 140 -5.67 -12.40 -19.86
CA MET A 140 -4.99 -12.06 -21.12
C MET A 140 -3.49 -12.41 -21.10
N LYS A 141 -3.05 -13.24 -20.14
CA LYS A 141 -1.63 -13.49 -19.80
C LYS A 141 -0.70 -13.90 -20.94
N THR A 142 -1.18 -14.33 -22.12
CA THR A 142 -0.33 -15.15 -23.01
C THR A 142 -0.05 -14.62 -24.41
N ARG A 143 -0.60 -13.47 -24.86
CA ARG A 143 -0.34 -12.98 -26.24
C ARG A 143 -0.19 -11.46 -26.41
N SER A 144 -0.01 -10.68 -25.34
CA SER A 144 0.23 -9.24 -25.53
C SER A 144 1.61 -8.99 -26.14
N ARG A 145 1.69 -8.18 -27.19
CA ARG A 145 2.95 -7.63 -27.74
C ARG A 145 3.64 -6.69 -26.76
N PHE A 146 2.93 -6.21 -25.73
CA PHE A 146 3.49 -5.43 -24.65
C PHE A 146 4.03 -6.39 -23.58
N GLN A 147 5.29 -6.22 -23.17
CA GLN A 147 5.77 -6.84 -21.93
C GLN A 147 5.03 -6.18 -20.77
N LEU A 148 3.95 -6.81 -20.31
CA LEU A 148 3.21 -6.43 -19.11
C LEU A 148 3.99 -6.85 -17.86
N SER A 149 5.23 -6.38 -17.75
CA SER A 149 6.16 -6.71 -16.66
C SER A 149 6.04 -5.76 -15.48
N ARG A 150 5.37 -4.61 -15.63
CA ARG A 150 5.21 -3.65 -14.55
C ARG A 150 3.98 -3.99 -13.71
N VAL A 151 4.24 -4.65 -12.60
CA VAL A 151 3.27 -4.79 -11.51
C VAL A 151 3.07 -3.43 -10.86
N PHE A 152 1.83 -3.10 -10.50
CA PHE A 152 1.52 -1.86 -9.80
C PHE A 152 2.18 -1.87 -8.41
N ASN A 153 3.08 -0.91 -8.14
CA ASN A 153 3.77 -0.78 -6.86
C ASN A 153 3.05 0.24 -5.99
N LEU A 154 2.27 -0.23 -5.02
CA LEU A 154 1.59 0.65 -4.07
C LEU A 154 2.47 0.98 -2.87
N GLY A 155 3.47 0.14 -2.57
CA GLY A 155 4.30 0.24 -1.38
C GLY A 155 5.29 1.41 -1.37
N GLU A 156 5.64 1.95 -2.53
CA GLU A 156 6.35 3.22 -2.64
C GLU A 156 5.36 4.38 -2.58
N VAL A 157 4.93 4.70 -1.36
CA VAL A 157 4.13 5.90 -1.09
C VAL A 157 5.01 7.11 -1.35
N GLY A 158 5.07 7.53 -2.62
CA GLY A 158 5.87 8.68 -3.03
C GLY A 158 5.44 9.95 -2.30
N SER A 159 6.37 10.90 -2.19
CA SER A 159 6.04 12.27 -1.81
C SER A 159 6.04 13.12 -3.10
N PRO A 160 4.90 13.17 -3.81
CA PRO A 160 4.84 13.90 -5.07
C PRO A 160 5.14 15.39 -4.84
N VAL A 161 5.82 16.00 -5.80
CA VAL A 161 6.24 17.40 -5.70
C VAL A 161 5.09 18.32 -6.08
N PHE A 162 4.13 18.52 -5.17
CA PHE A 162 3.04 19.47 -5.37
C PHE A 162 3.36 20.86 -4.82
N PRO A 163 2.77 21.92 -5.38
CA PRO A 163 2.79 23.22 -4.75
C PRO A 163 2.13 23.16 -3.35
N LEU A 164 2.68 23.93 -2.42
CA LEU A 164 2.15 24.07 -1.06
C LEU A 164 0.76 24.74 -1.06
N THR A 165 0.45 25.52 -2.09
CA THR A 165 -0.81 26.26 -2.21
C THR A 165 -1.84 25.49 -3.05
N PRO A 166 -3.14 25.46 -2.64
CA PRO A 166 -3.67 26.14 -1.47
C PRO A 166 -3.32 25.41 -0.16
N VAL A 167 -3.12 26.19 0.90
CA VAL A 167 -2.77 25.68 2.23
C VAL A 167 -4.03 25.43 3.03
N VAL A 168 -4.15 24.24 3.61
CA VAL A 168 -5.11 23.92 4.66
C VAL A 168 -4.43 24.12 6.00
N LYS A 169 -5.03 24.93 6.87
CA LYS A 169 -4.62 25.04 8.27
C LYS A 169 -5.44 24.05 9.09
N LYS A 170 -4.78 23.21 9.87
CA LYS A 170 -5.43 22.28 10.79
C LYS A 170 -4.93 22.59 12.20
N ASP A 171 -5.85 22.77 13.12
CA ASP A 171 -5.54 22.84 14.55
C ASP A 171 -5.65 21.43 15.12
N LEU A 172 -4.51 20.86 15.49
CA LEU A 172 -4.45 19.56 16.13
C LEU A 172 -4.56 19.79 17.63
N VAL A 173 -5.65 19.29 18.22
CA VAL A 173 -5.95 19.46 19.64
C VAL A 173 -5.89 18.10 20.33
N TRP A 174 -5.15 18.01 21.43
CA TRP A 174 -5.12 16.83 22.28
C TRP A 174 -4.95 17.20 23.74
N GLU A 175 -5.41 16.32 24.63
CA GLU A 175 -5.22 16.46 26.07
C GLU A 175 -4.05 15.60 26.54
N TYR A 176 -3.14 16.17 27.31
CA TYR A 176 -2.09 15.44 28.00
C TYR A 176 -1.95 15.97 29.42
N ALA A 177 -1.93 15.07 30.41
CA ALA A 177 -1.83 15.43 31.83
C ALA A 177 -2.90 16.45 32.31
N LYS A 178 -4.13 16.38 31.77
CA LYS A 178 -5.23 17.32 32.03
C LYS A 178 -5.01 18.75 31.52
N GLU A 179 -4.03 18.93 30.64
CA GLU A 179 -3.79 20.16 29.90
C GLU A 179 -4.11 19.95 28.42
N GLU A 180 -4.74 20.94 27.80
CA GLU A 180 -5.09 20.94 26.37
C GLU A 180 -3.95 21.58 25.56
N PHE A 181 -3.49 20.88 24.54
CA PHE A 181 -2.42 21.32 23.64
C PHE A 181 -2.97 21.57 22.25
N HIS A 182 -2.51 22.65 21.62
CA HIS A 182 -2.86 23.05 20.26
C HIS A 182 -1.61 23.10 19.39
N LEU A 183 -1.65 22.43 18.24
CA LEU A 183 -0.63 22.55 17.20
C LEU A 183 -1.28 22.97 15.89
N ASN A 184 -0.99 24.20 15.47
CA ASN A 184 -1.41 24.72 14.19
C ASN A 184 -0.46 24.27 13.08
N VAL A 185 -0.92 23.37 12.21
CA VAL A 185 -0.15 22.89 11.05
C VAL A 185 -0.71 23.45 9.75
N ALA A 186 0.19 23.86 8.86
CA ALA A 186 -0.12 24.27 7.50
C ALA A 186 0.27 23.13 6.54
N MET A 187 -0.68 22.63 5.76
CA MET A 187 -0.50 21.49 4.86
C MET A 187 -0.96 21.84 3.44
N SER A 188 -0.35 21.24 2.42
CA SER A 188 -0.86 21.37 1.04
C SER A 188 -2.22 20.66 0.92
N ALA A 189 -3.24 21.36 0.44
CA ALA A 189 -4.54 20.77 0.13
C ALA A 189 -4.43 19.65 -0.92
N HIS A 190 -3.46 19.77 -1.83
CA HIS A 190 -3.21 18.77 -2.87
C HIS A 190 -2.66 17.47 -2.29
N LEU A 191 -1.68 17.56 -1.39
CA LEU A 191 -1.15 16.38 -0.68
C LEU A 191 -2.20 15.72 0.20
N LEU A 192 -3.01 16.51 0.92
CA LEU A 192 -4.13 15.96 1.71
C LEU A 192 -5.10 15.16 0.85
N LYS A 193 -5.50 15.71 -0.30
CA LYS A 193 -6.40 15.01 -1.24
C LYS A 193 -5.77 13.72 -1.77
N TYR A 194 -4.49 13.78 -2.13
CA TYR A 194 -3.75 12.62 -2.63
C TYR A 194 -3.66 11.50 -1.59
N TYR A 195 -3.24 11.81 -0.35
CA TYR A 195 -3.12 10.80 0.70
C TYR A 195 -4.47 10.25 1.16
N ASN A 196 -5.53 11.07 1.17
CA ASN A 196 -6.89 10.59 1.48
C ASN A 196 -7.42 9.57 0.46
N ASN A 197 -6.99 9.68 -0.80
CA ASN A 197 -7.38 8.76 -1.86
C ASN A 197 -6.40 7.59 -2.04
N TYR A 198 -5.26 7.59 -1.33
CA TYR A 198 -4.27 6.54 -1.48
C TYR A 198 -4.81 5.20 -0.93
N PRO A 199 -4.59 4.07 -1.63
CA PRO A 199 -5.06 2.77 -1.15
C PRO A 199 -4.49 2.46 0.24
N GLN A 200 -5.34 1.94 1.13
CA GLN A 200 -4.93 1.65 2.50
C GLN A 200 -4.06 0.40 2.52
N LEU A 201 -2.78 0.57 2.86
CA LEU A 201 -1.79 -0.51 2.91
C LEU A 201 -1.53 -0.98 4.34
N GLY A 202 -0.67 -1.98 4.48
CA GLY A 202 -0.17 -2.38 5.78
C GLY A 202 0.61 -1.24 6.44
N ILE A 203 0.55 -1.19 7.77
CA ILE A 203 1.16 -0.12 8.57
C ILE A 203 2.66 0.09 8.25
N ALA A 204 3.40 -0.98 7.94
CA ALA A 204 4.82 -0.91 7.59
C ALA A 204 5.12 0.00 6.39
N PHE A 205 4.21 0.15 5.43
CA PHE A 205 4.41 1.05 4.27
C PHE A 205 4.32 2.53 4.64
N HIS A 206 3.71 2.86 5.79
CA HIS A 206 3.59 4.23 6.27
C HIS A 206 4.75 4.65 7.19
N PHE A 207 5.44 3.70 7.82
CA PHE A 207 6.54 3.95 8.78
C PHE A 207 7.93 3.63 8.24
N ALA A 208 8.02 3.14 7.01
CA ALA A 208 9.25 2.92 6.27
C ALA A 208 9.94 4.14 5.61
N PRO A 209 9.46 5.40 5.63
CA PRO A 209 9.99 6.41 4.69
C PRO A 209 11.30 7.08 5.11
N LEU A 210 11.83 6.85 6.31
CA LEU A 210 13.14 7.41 6.70
C LEU A 210 14.28 6.51 6.20
N PRO A 211 15.34 7.07 5.57
CA PRO A 211 16.52 6.28 5.20
C PRO A 211 17.16 5.66 6.45
N TYR A 212 17.48 4.36 6.38
CA TYR A 212 18.14 3.66 7.49
C TYR A 212 19.60 4.11 7.58
N LYS A 213 20.05 4.46 8.78
CA LYS A 213 21.45 4.71 9.10
C LYS A 213 21.71 4.26 10.53
N GLU A 214 22.72 3.42 10.73
CA GLU A 214 23.14 3.00 12.07
C GLU A 214 23.74 4.17 12.85
N ASP A 215 23.47 4.23 14.14
CA ASP A 215 24.00 5.25 15.06
C ASP A 215 25.52 5.30 15.10
N SER A 216 26.19 4.17 14.80
CA SER A 216 27.65 4.05 14.64
C SER A 216 28.25 5.01 13.60
N GLN A 217 27.41 5.62 12.75
CA GLN A 217 27.78 6.57 11.72
C GLN A 217 27.31 8.02 11.99
N THR A 218 26.86 8.32 13.21
CA THR A 218 26.50 9.67 13.67
C THR A 218 27.52 10.19 14.68
N ASP A 219 27.74 11.50 14.73
CA ASP A 219 28.75 12.13 15.60
C ASP A 219 28.45 12.02 17.12
N TYR A 220 27.35 11.33 17.49
CA TYR A 220 26.81 11.28 18.85
C TYR A 220 26.81 9.89 19.53
N GLY A 221 27.20 8.81 18.83
CA GLY A 221 27.22 7.43 19.38
C GLY A 221 25.84 6.74 19.41
N GLU A 222 25.76 5.52 19.94
CA GLU A 222 24.50 4.73 20.09
C GLU A 222 23.52 5.41 21.05
N ARG A 223 22.39 5.88 20.52
CA ARG A 223 21.31 6.51 21.27
C ARG A 223 19.97 6.25 20.58
N CYS A 224 19.11 5.49 21.25
CA CYS A 224 17.70 5.40 20.87
C CYS A 224 16.98 6.75 21.07
N ASN A 225 16.30 7.21 20.01
CA ASN A 225 15.50 8.42 19.97
C ASN A 225 14.14 8.20 20.67
N PHE A 226 13.64 9.25 21.32
CA PHE A 226 12.23 9.28 21.72
C PHE A 226 11.32 9.28 20.49
N PRO A 227 10.06 8.78 20.56
CA PRO A 227 9.13 8.81 19.42
C PRO A 227 9.03 10.19 18.76
N GLU A 228 9.01 11.25 19.56
CA GLU A 228 8.97 12.64 19.11
C GLU A 228 10.24 13.04 18.36
N GLU A 229 11.41 12.58 18.81
CA GLU A 229 12.70 12.82 18.14
C GLU A 229 12.76 12.07 16.81
N THR A 230 12.30 10.81 16.77
CA THR A 230 12.23 9.99 15.55
C THR A 230 11.38 10.63 14.46
N ILE A 231 10.30 11.32 14.80
CA ILE A 231 9.43 12.03 13.83
C ILE A 231 10.18 13.15 13.11
N PHE A 232 11.12 13.83 13.78
CA PHE A 232 11.89 14.94 13.20
C PHE A 232 13.28 14.54 12.71
N ALA A 233 13.68 13.28 12.90
CA ALA A 233 15.00 12.79 12.55
C ALA A 233 15.19 12.68 11.02
N LYS A 234 16.41 12.95 10.54
CA LYS A 234 16.79 12.76 9.12
C LYS A 234 17.00 11.28 8.77
N TYR A 235 17.30 10.47 9.77
CA TYR A 235 17.61 9.05 9.69
C TYR A 235 17.03 8.36 10.93
N SER A 236 16.74 7.07 10.83
CA SER A 236 16.34 6.25 11.98
C SER A 236 16.78 4.81 11.78
N ASP A 237 17.07 4.13 12.89
CA ASP A 237 17.47 2.74 12.91
C ASP A 237 16.35 1.81 13.42
N CYS A 238 16.69 0.57 13.80
CA CYS A 238 15.69 -0.40 14.24
C CYS A 238 15.07 -0.07 15.61
N GLU A 239 15.82 0.55 16.50
CA GLU A 239 15.38 0.87 17.85
C GLU A 239 14.39 2.04 17.81
N ASP A 240 14.77 3.10 17.10
CA ASP A 240 13.97 4.31 16.90
C ASP A 240 12.59 4.01 16.30
N ARG A 241 12.58 3.19 15.25
CA ARG A 241 11.35 2.78 14.55
C ARG A 241 10.47 1.93 15.44
N SER A 242 11.07 1.02 16.21
CA SER A 242 10.35 0.13 17.14
C SER A 242 9.69 0.92 18.26
N VAL A 243 10.40 1.89 18.84
CA VAL A 243 9.88 2.76 19.89
C VAL A 243 8.76 3.67 19.37
N LEU A 244 8.92 4.26 18.18
CA LEU A 244 7.85 5.05 17.54
C LEU A 244 6.62 4.18 17.24
N LEU A 245 6.79 3.01 16.64
CA LEU A 245 5.67 2.10 16.34
C LEU A 245 4.96 1.65 17.62
N ALA A 246 5.70 1.28 18.67
CA ALA A 246 5.12 0.90 19.96
C ALA A 246 4.21 2.02 20.50
N LYS A 247 4.71 3.26 20.49
CA LYS A 247 3.94 4.41 20.98
C LYS A 247 2.66 4.63 20.19
N LEU A 248 2.71 4.47 18.86
CA LEU A 248 1.55 4.66 17.99
C LEU A 248 0.50 3.55 18.16
N VAL A 249 0.93 2.30 18.28
CA VAL A 249 0.02 1.18 18.57
C VAL A 249 -0.69 1.40 19.90
N GLU A 250 0.01 1.86 20.93
CA GLU A 250 -0.59 2.13 22.24
C GLU A 250 -1.55 3.33 22.22
N LEU A 251 -1.20 4.42 21.54
CA LEU A 251 -2.02 5.63 21.51
C LEU A 251 -3.25 5.49 20.62
N ILE A 252 -3.10 4.85 19.45
CA ILE A 252 -4.13 4.83 18.41
C ILE A 252 -4.93 3.53 18.47
N ILE A 253 -4.25 2.39 18.48
CA ILE A 253 -4.89 1.06 18.43
C ILE A 253 -5.31 0.61 19.84
N LYS A 254 -4.63 1.12 20.89
CA LYS A 254 -4.88 0.78 22.30
C LYS A 254 -4.65 -0.69 22.63
N CYS A 255 -3.66 -1.31 21.99
CA CYS A 255 -3.21 -2.67 22.27
C CYS A 255 -1.99 -2.69 23.20
N ASP A 256 -1.83 -3.76 23.96
CA ASP A 256 -0.63 -4.00 24.76
C ASP A 256 0.56 -4.28 23.84
N VAL A 257 1.70 -3.65 24.11
CA VAL A 257 2.94 -3.80 23.34
C VAL A 257 4.10 -4.19 24.26
N VAL A 258 4.95 -5.08 23.78
CA VAL A 258 6.24 -5.44 24.39
C VAL A 258 7.37 -5.19 23.41
N GLY A 259 8.55 -4.82 23.90
CA GLY A 259 9.76 -4.79 23.08
C GLY A 259 10.30 -6.21 22.88
N LEU A 260 10.87 -6.48 21.72
CA LEU A 260 11.52 -7.75 21.39
C LEU A 260 12.98 -7.48 21.04
N LYS A 261 13.90 -8.01 21.83
CA LYS A 261 15.33 -7.89 21.62
C LYS A 261 15.92 -9.19 21.10
N PHE A 262 16.46 -9.12 19.89
CA PHE A 262 17.29 -10.14 19.27
C PHE A 262 18.77 -9.76 19.41
N LYS A 263 19.68 -10.58 18.88
CA LYS A 263 21.13 -10.39 19.07
C LYS A 263 21.62 -9.05 18.55
N ASN A 264 21.20 -8.67 17.34
CA ASN A 264 21.60 -7.44 16.65
C ASN A 264 20.37 -6.69 16.09
N HIS A 265 19.20 -6.83 16.72
CA HIS A 265 17.96 -6.24 16.20
C HIS A 265 16.94 -6.01 17.30
N ILE A 266 16.19 -4.93 17.20
CA ILE A 266 15.05 -4.63 18.07
C ILE A 266 13.79 -4.51 17.21
N SER A 267 12.72 -5.15 17.68
CA SER A 267 11.36 -5.04 17.13
C SER A 267 10.34 -5.00 18.26
N ILE A 268 9.05 -5.12 17.95
CA ILE A 268 7.98 -5.12 18.95
C ILE A 268 7.07 -6.35 18.81
N GLY A 269 6.46 -6.75 19.91
CA GLY A 269 5.37 -7.71 19.96
C GLY A 269 4.08 -7.00 20.34
N VAL A 270 3.02 -7.18 19.54
CA VAL A 270 1.70 -6.58 19.79
C VAL A 270 0.73 -7.65 20.24
N LYS A 271 -0.02 -7.41 21.31
CA LYS A 271 -1.06 -8.33 21.74
C LYS A 271 -2.31 -8.12 20.90
N ILE A 272 -2.72 -9.16 20.18
CA ILE A 272 -3.96 -9.18 19.39
C ILE A 272 -4.73 -10.47 19.66
N ASP A 273 -6.06 -10.42 19.53
CA ASP A 273 -6.94 -11.54 19.85
C ASP A 273 -7.02 -12.58 18.72
N GLU A 274 -6.84 -12.16 17.46
CA GLU A 274 -6.91 -13.02 16.28
C GLU A 274 -5.51 -13.24 15.68
N LEU A 275 -5.04 -14.49 15.73
CA LEU A 275 -3.74 -14.91 15.17
C LEU A 275 -3.97 -15.90 14.02
N ASN A 276 -3.20 -15.77 12.93
CA ASN A 276 -3.17 -16.78 11.88
C ASN A 276 -2.11 -17.85 12.22
N GLU A 277 -2.28 -19.07 11.72
CA GLU A 277 -1.34 -20.18 11.95
C GLU A 277 0.10 -19.90 11.49
N ASN A 278 0.25 -19.02 10.50
CA ASN A 278 1.55 -18.68 9.91
C ASN A 278 2.22 -17.44 10.54
N ASP A 279 1.58 -16.78 11.51
CA ASP A 279 2.12 -15.56 12.11
C ASP A 279 3.21 -15.93 13.12
N PHE A 280 4.38 -15.27 13.03
CA PHE A 280 5.42 -15.38 14.04
C PHE A 280 4.96 -14.71 15.33
N THR A 281 4.91 -15.50 16.40
CA THR A 281 4.46 -15.05 17.72
C THR A 281 5.47 -15.36 18.81
N VAL A 282 5.51 -14.48 19.80
CA VAL A 282 6.32 -14.64 21.01
C VAL A 282 5.38 -14.72 22.21
N LYS A 283 5.64 -15.62 23.15
CA LYS A 283 4.79 -15.82 24.35
C LYS A 283 5.50 -15.40 25.62
N ASP A 284 4.84 -14.57 26.42
CA ASP A 284 5.34 -14.21 27.76
C ASP A 284 5.34 -15.40 28.73
N ARG A 285 5.89 -15.20 29.93
CA ARG A 285 5.94 -16.25 30.99
C ARG A 285 4.55 -16.70 31.47
N LYS A 286 3.49 -15.93 31.21
CA LYS A 286 2.11 -16.25 31.56
C LYS A 286 1.38 -16.96 30.41
N GLY A 287 2.03 -17.13 29.26
CA GLY A 287 1.47 -17.73 28.05
C GLY A 287 0.72 -16.75 27.13
N THR A 288 0.73 -15.45 27.42
CA THR A 288 0.12 -14.43 26.56
C THR A 288 0.90 -14.35 25.26
N SER A 289 0.21 -14.45 24.12
CA SER A 289 0.83 -14.40 22.79
C SER A 289 0.85 -12.99 22.25
N TYR A 290 1.99 -12.62 21.65
CA TYR A 290 2.21 -11.34 20.98
C TYR A 290 2.62 -11.63 19.54
N ILE A 291 1.96 -11.00 18.58
CA ILE A 291 2.36 -11.05 17.17
C ILE A 291 3.58 -10.17 16.95
N HIS A 292 4.57 -10.67 16.23
CA HIS A 292 5.77 -9.92 15.90
C HIS A 292 5.47 -8.83 14.88
N CYS A 293 5.95 -7.60 15.14
CA CYS A 293 5.83 -6.47 14.25
C CYS A 293 7.19 -5.77 14.17
N ASP A 294 7.74 -5.68 12.96
CA ASP A 294 9.07 -5.11 12.73
C ASP A 294 9.03 -3.96 11.72
N PRO A 295 9.13 -2.70 12.19
CA PRO A 295 9.10 -1.52 11.32
C PRO A 295 10.39 -1.33 10.51
N SER A 296 11.44 -2.11 10.78
CA SER A 296 12.70 -2.10 10.05
C SER A 296 12.72 -3.15 8.95
N PHE A 297 11.90 -4.19 9.08
CA PHE A 297 11.70 -5.16 8.02
C PHE A 297 10.78 -4.56 6.95
N MET A 298 11.40 -3.91 5.97
CA MET A 298 10.70 -3.19 4.89
C MET A 298 9.64 -4.06 4.20
N LYS A 299 8.43 -3.52 4.07
CA LYS A 299 7.27 -4.17 3.45
C LYS A 299 6.74 -5.42 4.18
N SER A 300 7.17 -5.66 5.42
CA SER A 300 6.65 -6.73 6.25
C SER A 300 5.24 -6.42 6.77
N ARG A 301 4.44 -7.46 7.01
CA ARG A 301 3.16 -7.38 7.72
C ARG A 301 3.39 -7.77 9.17
N ALA A 302 2.41 -7.46 10.02
CA ALA A 302 2.35 -8.07 11.36
C ALA A 302 2.35 -9.59 11.21
N GLY A 303 3.19 -10.27 11.97
CA GLY A 303 3.40 -11.72 11.93
C GLY A 303 4.52 -12.16 11.00
N ASP A 304 4.99 -11.29 10.10
CA ASP A 304 6.16 -11.61 9.27
C ASP A 304 7.43 -11.44 10.12
N VAL A 305 8.44 -12.28 9.86
CA VAL A 305 9.74 -12.28 10.54
C VAL A 305 10.83 -12.58 9.51
N ASN A 306 11.98 -11.93 9.63
CA ASN A 306 13.13 -12.21 8.76
C ASN A 306 13.69 -13.60 9.10
N ASP A 307 14.07 -14.40 8.09
CA ASP A 307 14.63 -15.74 8.23
C ASP A 307 15.81 -15.79 9.22
N ASP A 308 16.63 -14.74 9.25
CA ASP A 308 17.77 -14.61 10.15
C ASP A 308 17.37 -14.50 11.63
N LEU A 309 16.14 -14.06 11.92
CA LEU A 309 15.60 -13.86 13.27
C LEU A 309 14.80 -15.06 13.78
N ILE A 310 14.23 -15.90 12.89
CA ILE A 310 13.35 -17.03 13.26
C ILE A 310 13.99 -17.97 14.30
N ARG A 311 15.31 -18.17 14.20
CA ARG A 311 16.06 -19.11 15.05
C ARG A 311 16.81 -18.45 16.19
N GLN A 312 16.68 -17.14 16.36
CA GLN A 312 17.37 -16.43 17.44
C GLN A 312 16.56 -16.50 18.73
N GLU A 313 17.25 -16.55 19.86
CA GLU A 313 16.61 -16.32 21.15
C GLU A 313 16.11 -14.88 21.21
N VAL A 314 14.84 -14.71 21.57
CA VAL A 314 14.20 -13.40 21.74
C VAL A 314 14.04 -13.10 23.22
N THR A 315 14.50 -11.92 23.64
CA THR A 315 14.25 -11.41 24.98
C THR A 315 13.11 -10.40 24.93
N MET A 316 12.03 -10.65 25.66
CA MET A 316 10.96 -9.67 25.82
C MET A 316 11.36 -8.58 26.80
N ILE A 317 11.20 -7.34 26.36
CA ILE A 317 11.33 -6.13 27.15
C ILE A 317 9.93 -5.66 27.51
N THR A 318 9.55 -5.84 28.78
CA THR A 318 8.27 -5.34 29.31
C THR A 318 8.48 -3.97 29.91
N LYS A 319 7.45 -3.11 29.85
CA LYS A 319 7.43 -1.86 30.61
C LYS A 319 7.60 -2.16 32.11
N THR A 320 8.70 -1.69 32.70
CA THR A 320 8.78 -1.53 34.15
C THR A 320 7.95 -0.31 34.53
N ASN A 321 7.03 -0.49 35.48
CA ASN A 321 6.32 0.62 36.13
C ASN A 321 7.30 1.62 36.73
#